data_AF-A0A2A2SKC5-F1
#
_entry.id   AF-A0A2A2SKC5-F1
#
_cell.length_a   1.000
_cell.length_b   1.000
_cell.length_c   1.000
_cell.angle_alpha   90.00
_cell.angle_beta   90.00
_cell.angle_gamma   90.00
#
_symmetry.space_group_name_H-M   'P 1'
#
loop_
_entity.id
_entity.type
_entity.pdbx_description
1 polymer ?
#
loop_
_entity_poly.entity_id
_entity_poly.type
_entity_poly.pdbx_seq_one_letter_code
_entity_poly.pdbx_strand_id
1 'polypeptide(L)'
;MVGGITGRLTSPVAQRKQGGSLPGVGQDRRNKRNGLRLAAWAAALAPASVLLHELGHWSAGRLLGYRPVLNVASVSGGAEPGTAPAWEVAVQAGAGPAVTMLLTVAAIATARRGGSRSAAFALAAVAPVRMLMAPIGLLTWSLAALDLVRAGRPNFDEYNFAIAVGAPTPAILLPSSLFLGWAWLRVWRQLPSPRPVHILWLVTGMVAGLAGWVKLVGPVAVALIR
;
A
#
# COMPACT_ATOMS: atom_id res chain seq x y z
N MET A 1 -52.64 -19.06 -21.97
CA MET A 1 -52.08 -20.41 -21.75
C MET A 1 -51.59 -20.47 -20.32
N VAL A 2 -52.23 -21.32 -19.51
CA VAL A 2 -52.04 -21.46 -18.07
C VAL A 2 -50.97 -22.53 -17.86
N GLY A 3 -49.79 -22.14 -17.37
CA GLY A 3 -48.66 -23.04 -17.10
C GLY A 3 -48.63 -23.48 -15.64
N GLY A 4 -48.72 -24.79 -15.42
CA GLY A 4 -48.99 -25.43 -14.13
C GLY A 4 -47.87 -25.33 -13.09
N ILE A 5 -48.28 -25.13 -11.85
CA ILE A 5 -47.46 -25.17 -10.64
C ILE A 5 -47.43 -26.63 -10.15
N THR A 6 -46.40 -27.38 -10.53
CA THR A 6 -46.15 -28.71 -9.95
C THR A 6 -45.37 -28.57 -8.65
N GLY A 7 -46.09 -28.61 -7.53
CA GLY A 7 -45.54 -28.64 -6.18
C GLY A 7 -44.77 -29.92 -5.93
N ARG A 8 -43.46 -29.81 -5.66
CA ARG A 8 -42.62 -30.90 -5.17
C ARG A 8 -42.56 -30.82 -3.65
N LEU A 9 -43.43 -31.56 -2.98
CA LEU A 9 -43.42 -31.77 -1.52
C LEU A 9 -42.22 -32.65 -1.15
N THR A 10 -41.08 -32.06 -0.83
CA THR A 10 -39.98 -32.78 -0.18
C THR A 10 -40.16 -32.73 1.34
N SER A 11 -40.28 -33.93 1.93
CA SER A 11 -40.50 -34.22 3.35
C SER A 11 -39.62 -33.41 4.31
N PRO A 12 -40.16 -32.85 5.43
CA PRO A 12 -39.40 -32.07 6.41
C PRO A 12 -38.56 -32.90 7.41
N VAL A 13 -38.61 -34.23 7.37
CA VAL A 13 -38.21 -35.04 8.54
C VAL A 13 -37.01 -35.93 8.22
N ALA A 14 -35.85 -35.30 8.12
CA ALA A 14 -34.57 -35.95 8.39
C ALA A 14 -33.64 -34.92 9.04
N GLN A 15 -34.06 -34.45 10.22
CA GLN A 15 -33.22 -33.70 11.15
C GLN A 15 -32.02 -34.57 11.53
N ARG A 16 -30.98 -34.38 10.73
CA ARG A 16 -29.63 -34.88 10.97
C ARG A 16 -29.21 -34.36 12.34
N LYS A 17 -29.22 -35.26 13.34
CA LYS A 17 -28.39 -35.18 14.55
C LYS A 17 -26.92 -35.16 14.12
N GLN A 18 -26.47 -34.07 13.52
CA GLN A 18 -25.05 -33.78 13.39
C GLN A 18 -24.64 -33.21 14.73
N GLY A 19 -23.84 -33.98 15.47
CA GLY A 19 -23.26 -33.58 16.74
C GLY A 19 -22.72 -32.16 16.64
N GLY A 20 -23.22 -31.29 17.52
CA GLY A 20 -22.86 -29.89 17.59
C GLY A 20 -21.39 -29.73 17.95
N SER A 21 -20.50 -29.80 16.97
CA SER A 21 -19.21 -29.12 17.07
C SER A 21 -19.54 -27.65 17.25
N LEU A 22 -19.29 -27.10 18.45
CA LEU A 22 -19.54 -25.71 18.81
C LEU A 22 -19.10 -24.80 17.65
N PRO A 23 -20.04 -24.15 16.92
CA PRO A 23 -19.75 -23.53 15.63
C PRO A 23 -18.66 -22.44 15.65
N GLY A 24 -18.26 -21.95 16.83
CA GLY A 24 -17.19 -20.96 17.00
C GLY A 24 -15.76 -21.48 16.87
N VAL A 25 -15.43 -22.66 17.42
CA VAL A 25 -14.02 -23.07 17.61
C VAL A 25 -13.27 -23.28 16.29
N GLY A 26 -13.97 -23.83 15.28
CA GLY A 26 -13.38 -24.06 13.96
C GLY A 26 -13.17 -22.78 13.14
N GLN A 27 -14.10 -21.83 13.28
CA GLN A 27 -14.05 -20.54 12.58
C GLN A 27 -12.91 -19.66 13.11
N ASP A 28 -12.71 -19.63 14.43
CA ASP A 28 -11.65 -18.86 15.07
C ASP A 28 -10.25 -19.33 14.68
N ARG A 29 -10.01 -20.64 14.66
CA ARG A 29 -8.73 -21.21 14.20
C ARG A 29 -8.42 -20.85 12.76
N ARG A 30 -9.42 -20.89 11.87
CA ARG A 30 -9.27 -20.51 10.46
C ARG A 30 -8.96 -19.02 10.31
N ASN A 31 -9.68 -18.17 11.04
CA ASN A 31 -9.45 -16.72 11.05
C ASN A 31 -8.04 -16.38 11.54
N LYS A 32 -7.59 -17.01 12.63
CA LYS A 32 -6.24 -16.81 13.16
C LYS A 32 -5.15 -17.23 12.16
N ARG A 33 -5.30 -18.40 11.52
CA ARG A 33 -4.36 -18.88 10.50
C ARG A 33 -4.29 -17.94 9.29
N ASN A 34 -5.43 -17.44 8.83
CA ASN A 34 -5.49 -16.49 7.74
C ASN A 34 -4.87 -15.14 8.11
N GLY A 35 -5.14 -14.66 9.33
CA GLY A 35 -4.53 -13.45 9.89
C GLY A 35 -3.01 -13.54 9.97
N LEU A 36 -2.47 -14.63 10.52
CA LEU A 36 -1.02 -14.86 10.59
C LEU A 36 -0.38 -14.90 9.20
N ARG A 37 -1.05 -15.52 8.22
CA ARG A 37 -0.58 -15.52 6.82
C ARG A 37 -0.54 -14.11 6.23
N LEU A 38 -1.57 -13.30 6.47
CA LEU A 38 -1.57 -11.89 6.03
C LEU A 38 -0.46 -11.08 6.69
N ALA A 39 -0.25 -11.27 8.00
CA ALA A 39 0.82 -10.61 8.73
C ALA A 39 2.20 -10.98 8.19
N ALA A 40 2.46 -12.27 7.96
CA ALA A 40 3.72 -12.74 7.38
C ALA A 40 3.96 -12.15 5.98
N TRP A 41 2.94 -12.14 5.12
CA TRP A 41 3.04 -11.52 3.80
C TRP A 41 3.25 -10.00 3.88
N ALA A 42 2.54 -9.30 4.76
CA ALA A 42 2.73 -7.86 4.94
C ALA A 42 4.13 -7.54 5.46
N ALA A 43 4.67 -8.35 6.37
CA ALA A 43 6.03 -8.20 6.89
C ALA A 43 7.10 -8.38 5.81
N ALA A 44 6.92 -9.32 4.88
CA ALA A 44 7.83 -9.51 3.76
C ALA A 44 7.67 -8.47 2.65
N LEU A 45 6.42 -8.07 2.35
CA LEU A 45 6.12 -7.20 1.21
C LEU A 45 6.30 -5.72 1.53
N ALA A 46 6.27 -5.31 2.80
CA ALA A 46 6.60 -3.93 3.19
C ALA A 46 8.01 -3.51 2.78
N PRO A 47 9.10 -4.18 3.21
CA PRO A 47 10.43 -3.86 2.73
C PRO A 47 10.57 -3.95 1.22
N ALA A 48 9.99 -4.97 0.59
CA ALA A 48 10.04 -5.12 -0.87
C ALA A 48 9.39 -3.92 -1.58
N SER A 49 8.25 -3.42 -1.07
CA SER A 49 7.57 -2.26 -1.63
C SER A 49 8.37 -0.96 -1.46
N VAL A 50 9.06 -0.79 -0.33
CA VAL A 50 9.99 0.34 -0.11
C VAL A 50 11.14 0.25 -1.11
N LEU A 51 11.81 -0.89 -1.21
CA LEU A 51 12.93 -1.07 -2.13
C LEU A 51 12.53 -0.80 -3.58
N LEU A 52 11.38 -1.32 -4.03
CA LEU A 52 10.89 -1.08 -5.40
C LEU A 52 10.55 0.38 -5.66
N HIS A 53 9.99 1.09 -4.68
CA HIS A 53 9.73 2.53 -4.77
C HIS A 53 11.03 3.31 -4.93
N GLU A 54 12.03 3.05 -4.07
CA GLU A 54 13.35 3.70 -4.18
C GLU A 54 14.09 3.32 -5.47
N LEU A 55 13.95 2.07 -5.96
CA LEU A 55 14.48 1.66 -7.25
C LEU A 55 13.86 2.44 -8.42
N GLY A 56 12.61 2.90 -8.28
CA GLY A 56 11.99 3.82 -9.23
C GLY A 56 12.76 5.13 -9.33
N HIS A 57 13.01 5.79 -8.19
CA HIS A 57 13.81 7.01 -8.12
C HIS A 57 15.24 6.79 -8.64
N TRP A 58 15.89 5.71 -8.20
CA TRP A 58 17.25 5.37 -8.61
C TRP A 58 17.35 5.14 -10.12
N SER A 59 16.43 4.36 -10.70
CA SER A 59 16.44 4.06 -12.13
C SER A 59 16.20 5.32 -12.96
N ALA A 60 15.26 6.18 -12.55
CA ALA A 60 15.04 7.47 -13.20
C ALA A 60 16.29 8.34 -13.17
N GLY A 61 16.94 8.48 -12.02
CA GLY A 61 18.20 9.23 -11.90
C GLY A 61 19.32 8.66 -12.79
N ARG A 62 19.46 7.32 -12.87
CA ARG A 62 20.44 6.67 -13.76
C ARG A 62 20.17 6.95 -15.23
N LEU A 63 18.90 6.87 -15.66
CA LEU A 63 18.50 7.14 -17.04
C LEU A 63 18.74 8.60 -17.44
N LEU A 64 18.65 9.52 -16.49
CA LEU A 64 18.95 10.95 -16.67
C LEU A 64 20.45 11.27 -16.59
N GLY A 65 21.33 10.27 -16.42
CA GLY A 65 22.78 10.46 -16.42
C GLY A 65 23.41 10.78 -15.06
N TYR A 66 22.62 10.76 -13.98
CA TYR A 66 23.13 10.97 -12.63
C TYR A 66 23.81 9.71 -12.07
N ARG A 67 24.44 9.86 -10.89
CA ARG A 67 25.04 8.77 -10.11
C ARG A 67 24.27 8.58 -8.79
N PRO A 68 22.96 8.22 -8.85
CA PRO A 68 22.16 8.07 -7.66
C PRO A 68 22.69 6.93 -6.79
N VAL A 69 22.68 7.18 -5.47
CA VAL A 69 23.04 6.20 -4.45
C VAL A 69 21.77 5.81 -3.71
N LEU A 70 21.48 4.51 -3.74
CA LEU A 70 20.40 3.94 -2.96
C LEU A 70 20.78 3.95 -1.47
N ASN A 71 19.86 4.43 -0.63
CA ASN A 71 19.92 4.35 0.82
C ASN A 71 18.71 3.56 1.32
N VAL A 72 18.67 3.28 2.62
CA VAL A 72 17.65 2.39 3.22
C VAL A 72 16.21 2.86 2.95
N ALA A 73 15.97 4.16 2.87
CA ALA A 73 14.63 4.72 2.67
C ALA A 73 14.66 6.02 1.85
N SER A 74 15.66 6.17 0.99
CA SER A 74 15.82 7.33 0.12
C SER A 74 16.84 7.07 -0.99
N VAL A 75 16.81 7.89 -2.03
CA VAL A 75 17.86 7.98 -3.05
C VAL A 75 18.53 9.34 -2.98
N SER A 76 19.87 9.39 -2.96
CA SER A 76 20.66 10.62 -3.01
C SER A 76 21.47 10.72 -4.31
N GLY A 77 22.02 11.90 -4.63
CA GLY A 77 22.92 12.07 -5.78
C GLY A 77 22.22 12.04 -7.15
N GLY A 78 20.94 12.41 -7.19
CA GLY A 78 20.17 12.59 -8.43
C GLY A 78 19.85 14.06 -8.72
N ALA A 79 18.82 14.28 -9.53
CA ALA A 79 18.32 15.61 -9.84
C ALA A 79 17.71 16.28 -8.59
N GLU A 80 18.18 17.48 -8.25
CA GLU A 80 17.70 18.24 -7.10
C GLU A 80 17.13 19.62 -7.52
N PRO A 81 16.10 20.13 -6.82
CA PRO A 81 15.59 21.48 -7.07
C PRO A 81 16.69 22.54 -6.97
N GLY A 82 16.82 23.35 -8.03
CA GLY A 82 17.78 24.46 -8.10
C GLY A 82 19.16 24.09 -8.66
N THR A 83 19.49 22.81 -8.81
CA THR A 83 20.75 22.33 -9.41
C THR A 83 20.54 21.58 -10.72
N ALA A 84 19.34 21.04 -10.95
CA ALA A 84 18.96 20.31 -12.16
C ALA A 84 17.79 20.99 -12.90
N PRO A 85 17.61 20.74 -14.21
CA PRO A 85 16.41 21.13 -14.94
C PRO A 85 15.14 20.61 -14.25
N ALA A 86 14.11 21.46 -14.17
CA ALA A 86 12.90 21.15 -13.40
C ALA A 86 12.17 19.87 -13.87
N TRP A 87 12.21 19.58 -15.17
CA TRP A 87 11.60 18.36 -15.72
C TRP A 87 12.33 17.08 -15.26
N GLU A 88 13.65 17.13 -15.04
CA GLU A 88 14.44 15.99 -14.54
C GLU A 88 14.09 15.69 -13.08
N VAL A 89 13.97 16.74 -12.27
CA VAL A 89 13.51 16.64 -10.88
C VAL A 89 12.10 16.06 -10.83
N ALA A 90 11.20 16.50 -11.72
CA ALA A 90 9.84 15.97 -11.80
C ALA A 90 9.82 14.49 -12.17
N VAL A 91 10.58 14.08 -13.19
CA VAL A 91 10.68 12.68 -13.60
C VAL A 91 11.22 11.81 -12.46
N GLN A 92 12.30 12.24 -11.81
CA GLN A 92 12.89 11.47 -10.71
C GLN A 92 11.97 11.42 -9.49
N ALA A 93 11.42 12.54 -9.04
CA ALA A 93 10.50 12.59 -7.89
C ALA A 93 9.18 11.84 -8.14
N GLY A 94 8.69 11.81 -9.38
CA GLY A 94 7.47 11.09 -9.75
C GLY A 94 7.65 9.57 -9.90
N ALA A 95 8.88 9.09 -10.12
CA ALA A 95 9.14 7.69 -10.45
C ALA A 95 8.78 6.71 -9.32
N GLY A 96 9.18 6.98 -8.08
CA GLY A 96 8.82 6.16 -6.92
C GLY A 96 7.31 6.06 -6.71
N PRO A 97 6.58 7.19 -6.60
CA PRO A 97 5.11 7.18 -6.53
C PRO A 97 4.45 6.41 -7.68
N ALA A 98 4.92 6.56 -8.92
CA ALA A 98 4.40 5.81 -10.06
C ALA A 98 4.56 4.29 -9.90
N VAL A 99 5.73 3.82 -9.46
CA VAL A 99 5.96 2.40 -9.15
C VAL A 99 5.02 1.92 -8.05
N THR A 100 4.86 2.69 -6.97
CA THR A 100 3.92 2.37 -5.88
C THR A 100 2.47 2.25 -6.38
N MET A 101 2.02 3.17 -7.23
CA MET A 101 0.67 3.14 -7.81
C MET A 101 0.46 1.90 -8.68
N LEU A 102 1.44 1.57 -9.54
CA LEU A 102 1.39 0.37 -10.39
C LEU A 102 1.33 -0.92 -9.57
N LEU A 103 2.19 -1.05 -8.55
CA LEU A 103 2.18 -2.20 -7.64
C LEU A 103 0.83 -2.35 -6.95
N THR A 104 0.27 -1.24 -6.46
CA THR A 104 -1.04 -1.22 -5.78
C THR A 104 -2.16 -1.67 -6.71
N VAL A 105 -2.24 -1.12 -7.93
CA VAL A 105 -3.27 -1.47 -8.92
C VAL A 105 -3.14 -2.93 -9.35
N ALA A 106 -1.92 -3.39 -9.65
CA ALA A 106 -1.66 -4.77 -10.02
C ALA A 106 -2.04 -5.76 -8.90
N ALA A 107 -1.71 -5.42 -7.64
CA ALA A 107 -2.06 -6.22 -6.48
C ALA A 107 -3.58 -6.31 -6.27
N ILE A 108 -4.30 -5.18 -6.37
CA ILE A 108 -5.77 -5.15 -6.28
C ILE A 108 -6.41 -5.98 -7.40
N ALA A 109 -5.90 -5.87 -8.63
CA ALA A 109 -6.41 -6.64 -9.76
C ALA A 109 -6.18 -8.15 -9.57
N THR A 110 -5.00 -8.53 -9.10
CA THR A 110 -4.60 -9.93 -8.87
C THR A 110 -5.36 -10.57 -7.71
N ALA A 111 -5.63 -9.82 -6.63
CA ALA A 111 -6.39 -10.30 -5.48
C ALA A 111 -7.79 -10.82 -5.86
N ARG A 112 -8.36 -10.35 -6.97
CA ARG A 112 -9.65 -10.82 -7.49
C ARG A 112 -9.61 -12.23 -8.09
N ARG A 113 -8.45 -12.70 -8.57
CA ARG A 113 -8.30 -13.90 -9.41
C ARG A 113 -8.01 -15.23 -8.68
N GLY A 114 -8.05 -15.29 -7.34
CA GLY A 114 -8.17 -16.57 -6.60
C GLY A 114 -6.88 -17.26 -6.15
N GLY A 115 -5.81 -17.30 -6.95
CA GLY A 115 -4.62 -18.14 -6.67
C GLY A 115 -3.66 -17.64 -5.57
N SER A 116 -3.37 -16.34 -5.51
CA SER A 116 -2.43 -15.73 -4.54
C SER A 116 -3.08 -14.63 -3.71
N ARG A 117 -4.30 -14.90 -3.22
CA ARG A 117 -5.14 -13.87 -2.59
C ARG A 117 -4.45 -13.18 -1.40
N SER A 118 -3.84 -13.93 -0.48
CA SER A 118 -3.25 -13.33 0.73
C SER A 118 -2.05 -12.43 0.45
N ALA A 119 -1.15 -12.83 -0.44
CA ALA A 119 0.02 -12.02 -0.80
C ALA A 119 -0.42 -10.77 -1.59
N ALA A 120 -1.34 -10.93 -2.55
CA ALA A 120 -1.88 -9.81 -3.31
C ALA A 120 -2.64 -8.82 -2.40
N PHE A 121 -3.42 -9.29 -1.42
CA PHE A 121 -4.06 -8.42 -0.43
C PHE A 121 -3.06 -7.69 0.45
N ALA A 122 -2.02 -8.38 0.92
CA ALA A 122 -0.98 -7.76 1.70
C ALA A 122 -0.24 -6.68 0.89
N LEU A 123 0.15 -6.96 -0.35
CA LEU A 123 0.78 -5.97 -1.22
C LEU A 123 -0.14 -4.77 -1.50
N ALA A 124 -1.43 -5.01 -1.79
CA ALA A 124 -2.42 -3.97 -2.04
C ALA A 124 -2.67 -3.06 -0.82
N ALA A 125 -2.50 -3.58 0.40
CA ALA A 125 -2.62 -2.81 1.63
C ALA A 125 -1.33 -2.03 1.94
N VAL A 126 -0.17 -2.67 1.72
CA VAL A 126 1.13 -2.17 2.16
C VAL A 126 1.75 -1.17 1.19
N ALA A 127 1.74 -1.47 -0.12
CA ALA A 127 2.35 -0.59 -1.13
C ALA A 127 1.86 0.87 -1.04
N PRO A 128 0.54 1.16 -1.00
CA PRO A 128 0.10 2.55 -1.02
C PRO A 128 0.44 3.33 0.26
N VAL A 129 0.85 2.68 1.36
CA VAL A 129 1.25 3.37 2.61
C VAL A 129 2.44 4.31 2.39
N ARG A 130 3.25 4.10 1.35
CA ARG A 130 4.28 5.06 0.93
C ARG A 130 3.72 6.45 0.60
N MET A 131 2.46 6.53 0.19
CA MET A 131 1.74 7.78 -0.13
C MET A 131 1.09 8.43 1.11
N LEU A 132 1.36 7.94 2.33
CA LEU A 132 0.79 8.49 3.57
C LEU A 132 1.23 9.94 3.83
N MET A 133 2.37 10.36 3.26
CA MET A 133 2.82 11.76 3.37
C MET A 133 1.90 12.74 2.64
N ALA A 134 1.14 12.29 1.62
CA ALA A 134 0.20 13.15 0.92
C ALA A 134 -0.94 13.69 1.81
N PRO A 135 -1.74 12.86 2.51
CA PRO A 135 -2.78 13.37 3.39
C PRO A 135 -2.22 14.09 4.63
N ILE A 136 -1.06 13.67 5.14
CA ILE A 136 -0.36 14.40 6.22
C ILE A 136 0.00 15.81 5.74
N GLY A 137 0.58 15.93 4.54
CA GLY A 137 0.93 17.21 3.92
C GLY A 137 -0.29 18.10 3.68
N LEU A 138 -1.43 17.54 3.23
CA LEU A 138 -2.68 18.29 3.09
C LEU A 138 -3.20 18.83 4.41
N LEU A 139 -3.14 18.02 5.47
CA LEU A 139 -3.54 18.45 6.80
C LEU A 139 -2.64 19.58 7.29
N THR A 140 -1.31 19.43 7.19
CA THR A 140 -0.36 20.48 7.58
C THR A 140 -0.57 21.75 6.77
N TRP A 141 -0.83 21.64 5.46
CA TRP A 141 -1.12 22.79 4.60
C TRP A 141 -2.42 23.50 5.01
N SER A 142 -3.47 22.74 5.31
CA SER A 142 -4.74 23.27 5.80
C SER A 142 -4.58 23.99 7.14
N LEU A 143 -3.83 23.41 8.07
CA LEU A 143 -3.56 24.02 9.37
C LEU A 143 -2.70 25.29 9.24
N ALA A 144 -1.74 25.31 8.30
CA ALA A 144 -0.94 26.49 8.03
C ALA A 144 -1.76 27.62 7.41
N ALA A 145 -2.73 27.29 6.54
CA ALA A 145 -3.68 28.27 6.00
C ALA A 145 -4.62 28.88 7.06
N LEU A 146 -4.71 28.25 8.23
CA LEU A 146 -5.46 28.74 9.40
C LEU A 146 -4.55 29.40 10.45
N ASP A 147 -3.26 29.63 10.13
CA ASP A 147 -2.23 30.13 11.05
C ASP A 147 -2.05 29.30 12.34
N LEU A 148 -2.47 28.02 12.33
CA LEU A 148 -2.35 27.12 13.47
C LEU A 148 -0.97 26.46 13.56
N VAL A 149 -0.25 26.38 12.44
CA VAL A 149 1.10 25.82 12.35
C VAL A 149 1.95 26.61 11.36
N ARG A 150 3.27 26.64 11.56
CA ARG A 150 4.19 27.28 10.61
C ARG A 150 4.39 26.40 9.38
N ALA A 151 4.19 26.96 8.19
CA ALA A 151 4.50 26.28 6.94
C ALA A 151 6.00 25.95 6.85
N GLY A 152 6.33 24.66 6.82
CA GLY A 152 7.67 24.17 6.55
C GLY A 152 7.95 24.00 5.05
N ARG A 153 9.18 23.62 4.71
CA ARG A 153 9.54 23.08 3.39
C ARG A 153 9.69 21.56 3.54
N PRO A 154 8.61 20.79 3.37
CA PRO A 154 8.70 19.35 3.50
C PRO A 154 9.58 18.76 2.39
N ASN A 155 10.16 17.59 2.63
CA ASN A 155 10.96 16.86 1.65
C ASN A 155 10.39 15.46 1.44
N PHE A 156 9.30 15.38 0.69
CA PHE A 156 8.69 14.12 0.26
C PHE A 156 8.32 14.20 -1.22
N ASP A 157 8.11 13.04 -1.85
CA ASP A 157 8.09 12.88 -3.31
C ASP A 157 7.02 13.72 -3.99
N GLU A 158 5.78 13.72 -3.48
CA GLU A 158 4.68 14.48 -4.07
C GLU A 158 4.89 16.00 -3.98
N TYR A 159 5.55 16.48 -2.92
CA TYR A 159 5.90 17.91 -2.80
C TYR A 159 6.99 18.28 -3.79
N ASN A 160 8.07 17.49 -3.85
CA ASN A 160 9.18 17.72 -4.78
C ASN A 160 8.69 17.67 -6.23
N PHE A 161 7.80 16.72 -6.55
CA PHE A 161 7.14 16.65 -7.84
C PHE A 161 6.32 17.91 -8.14
N ALA A 162 5.48 18.37 -7.20
CA ALA A 162 4.65 19.56 -7.37
C ALA A 162 5.49 20.82 -7.67
N ILE A 163 6.54 21.04 -6.89
CA ILE A 163 7.45 22.18 -7.08
C ILE A 163 8.15 22.08 -8.45
N ALA A 164 8.63 20.89 -8.82
CA ALA A 164 9.33 20.68 -10.08
C ALA A 164 8.47 20.93 -11.32
N VAL A 165 7.17 20.60 -11.28
CA VAL A 165 6.24 20.88 -12.39
C VAL A 165 5.57 22.26 -12.29
N GLY A 166 5.91 23.06 -11.28
CA GLY A 166 5.29 24.37 -11.04
C GLY A 166 3.81 24.32 -10.68
N ALA A 167 3.33 23.20 -10.12
CA ALA A 167 1.95 23.03 -9.71
C ALA A 167 1.73 23.45 -8.24
N PRO A 168 0.55 23.97 -7.88
CA PRO A 168 0.18 24.13 -6.48
C PRO A 168 0.26 22.79 -5.74
N THR A 169 0.97 22.73 -4.62
CA THR A 169 1.14 21.51 -3.81
C THR A 169 -0.17 20.74 -3.58
N PRO A 170 -1.29 21.38 -3.18
CA PRO A 170 -2.56 20.66 -2.98
C PRO A 170 -3.06 19.91 -4.23
N ALA A 171 -2.75 20.39 -5.44
CA ALA A 171 -3.17 19.75 -6.69
C ALA A 171 -2.50 18.37 -6.91
N ILE A 172 -1.36 18.11 -6.28
CA ILE A 172 -0.67 16.81 -6.32
C ILE A 172 -1.01 15.96 -5.09
N LEU A 173 -1.10 16.57 -3.90
CA LEU A 173 -1.39 15.83 -2.67
C LEU A 173 -2.82 15.29 -2.63
N LEU A 174 -3.80 16.01 -3.20
CA LEU A 174 -5.20 15.59 -3.21
C LEU A 174 -5.42 14.29 -4.02
N PRO A 175 -5.01 14.20 -5.30
CA PRO A 175 -5.10 12.94 -6.06
C PRO A 175 -4.39 11.77 -5.37
N SER A 176 -3.20 12.02 -4.80
CA SER A 176 -2.41 11.00 -4.09
C SER A 176 -3.14 10.48 -2.84
N SER A 177 -3.76 11.38 -2.07
CA SER A 177 -4.59 11.05 -0.91
C SER A 177 -5.86 10.28 -1.30
N LEU A 178 -6.52 10.70 -2.39
CA LEU A 178 -7.69 10.01 -2.93
C LEU A 178 -7.33 8.60 -3.41
N PHE A 179 -6.16 8.43 -4.05
CA PHE A 179 -5.66 7.13 -4.46
C PHE A 179 -5.39 6.21 -3.27
N LEU A 180 -4.73 6.71 -2.22
CA LEU A 180 -4.53 5.98 -0.97
C LEU A 180 -5.87 5.53 -0.35
N GLY A 181 -6.82 6.45 -0.23
CA GLY A 181 -8.16 6.17 0.29
C GLY A 181 -8.91 5.14 -0.56
N TRP A 182 -8.83 5.27 -1.89
CA TRP A 182 -9.40 4.30 -2.83
C TRP A 182 -8.77 2.90 -2.64
N ALA A 183 -7.45 2.81 -2.56
CA ALA A 183 -6.74 1.54 -2.41
C ALA A 183 -7.17 0.83 -1.11
N TRP A 184 -7.18 1.53 0.02
CA TRP A 184 -7.63 0.98 1.31
C TRP A 184 -9.11 0.64 1.33
N LEU A 185 -9.97 1.43 0.69
CA LEU A 185 -11.39 1.09 0.53
C LEU A 185 -11.56 -0.21 -0.28
N ARG A 186 -10.75 -0.42 -1.33
CA ARG A 186 -10.76 -1.66 -2.13
C ARG A 186 -10.27 -2.85 -1.31
N VAL A 187 -9.23 -2.69 -0.50
CA VAL A 187 -8.75 -3.74 0.42
C VAL A 187 -9.84 -4.09 1.43
N TRP A 188 -10.39 -3.09 2.12
CA TRP A 188 -11.45 -3.27 3.13
C TRP A 188 -12.66 -4.03 2.59
N ARG A 189 -13.16 -3.63 1.41
CA ARG A 189 -14.34 -4.27 0.79
C ARG A 189 -14.12 -5.74 0.43
N GLN A 190 -12.87 -6.16 0.22
CA GLN A 190 -12.53 -7.51 -0.20
C GLN A 190 -12.11 -8.43 0.96
N LEU A 191 -11.90 -7.89 2.17
CA LEU A 191 -11.54 -8.70 3.33
C LEU A 191 -12.76 -9.49 3.87
N PRO A 192 -12.55 -10.75 4.30
CA PRO A 192 -13.58 -11.54 4.97
C PRO A 192 -13.91 -10.97 6.36
N SER A 193 -15.12 -11.26 6.85
CA SER A 193 -15.54 -10.90 8.20
C SER A 193 -14.86 -11.81 9.26
N PRO A 194 -14.41 -11.30 10.41
CA PRO A 194 -14.41 -9.89 10.82
C PRO A 194 -13.25 -9.10 10.20
N ARG A 195 -13.57 -8.01 9.49
CA ARG A 195 -12.57 -7.18 8.79
C ARG A 195 -11.55 -6.50 9.72
N PRO A 196 -11.92 -5.94 10.88
CA PRO A 196 -10.97 -5.27 11.76
C PRO A 196 -9.80 -6.15 12.20
N VAL A 197 -10.06 -7.44 12.46
CA VAL A 197 -9.03 -8.41 12.86
C VAL A 197 -7.98 -8.60 11.76
N HIS A 198 -8.43 -8.71 10.50
CA HIS A 198 -7.51 -8.87 9.36
C HIS A 198 -6.68 -7.61 9.10
N ILE A 199 -7.28 -6.43 9.30
CA ILE A 199 -6.56 -5.14 9.23
C ILE A 199 -5.50 -5.06 10.31
N LEU A 200 -5.82 -5.45 11.55
CA LEU A 200 -4.85 -5.48 12.64
C LEU A 200 -3.65 -6.37 12.28
N TRP A 201 -3.89 -7.58 11.76
CA TRP A 201 -2.82 -8.47 11.31
C TRP A 201 -1.96 -7.87 10.18
N LEU A 202 -2.58 -7.21 9.20
CA LEU A 202 -1.86 -6.51 8.13
C LEU A 202 -0.97 -5.40 8.68
N VAL A 203 -1.51 -4.56 9.57
CA VAL A 203 -0.75 -3.46 10.20
C VAL A 203 0.38 -4.00 11.05
N THR A 204 0.15 -5.01 11.90
CA THR A 204 1.20 -5.64 12.71
C THR A 204 2.32 -6.21 11.83
N GLY A 205 1.96 -6.94 10.77
CA GLY A 205 2.93 -7.47 9.82
C GLY A 205 3.75 -6.38 9.16
N MET A 206 3.08 -5.35 8.63
CA MET A 206 3.72 -4.20 7.99
C MET A 206 4.71 -3.48 8.93
N VAL A 207 4.29 -3.18 10.17
CA VAL A 207 5.14 -2.52 11.17
C VAL A 207 6.38 -3.37 11.49
N ALA A 208 6.19 -4.68 11.70
CA ALA A 208 7.30 -5.59 11.95
C ALA A 208 8.27 -5.67 10.75
N GLY A 209 7.73 -5.73 9.53
CA GLY A 209 8.51 -5.73 8.29
C GLY A 209 9.35 -4.47 8.11
N LEU A 210 8.76 -3.29 8.33
CA LEU A 210 9.46 -2.01 8.24
C LEU A 210 10.51 -1.85 9.34
N ALA A 211 10.21 -2.28 10.57
CA ALA A 211 11.20 -2.28 11.65
C ALA A 211 12.41 -3.18 11.31
N GLY A 212 12.15 -4.39 10.80
CA GLY A 212 13.19 -5.30 10.32
C GLY A 212 13.98 -4.75 9.12
N TRP A 213 13.31 -4.04 8.21
CA TRP A 213 13.94 -3.35 7.10
C TRP A 213 14.96 -2.32 7.58
N VAL A 214 14.54 -1.39 8.43
CA VAL A 214 15.39 -0.29 8.90
C VAL A 214 16.60 -0.80 9.69
N LYS A 215 16.42 -1.87 10.48
CA LYS A 215 17.46 -2.34 11.39
C LYS A 215 18.39 -3.41 10.81
N LEU A 216 17.90 -4.27 9.92
CA LEU A 216 18.63 -5.48 9.51
C LEU A 216 18.71 -5.60 7.98
N VAL A 217 17.56 -5.67 7.31
CA VAL A 217 17.51 -6.08 5.89
C VAL A 217 17.94 -4.95 4.96
N GLY A 218 17.52 -3.72 5.22
CA GLY A 218 17.79 -2.55 4.40
C GLY A 218 19.28 -2.23 4.26
N PRO A 219 20.06 -2.13 5.36
CA PRO A 219 21.50 -1.91 5.27
C PRO A 219 22.23 -2.96 4.42
N VAL A 220 21.86 -4.24 4.56
CA VAL A 220 22.45 -5.34 3.78
C VAL A 220 22.05 -5.25 2.31
N ALA A 221 20.76 -5.04 2.01
CA ALA A 221 20.28 -4.92 0.64
C ALA A 221 20.93 -3.75 -0.10
N VAL A 222 21.07 -2.60 0.57
CA VAL A 222 21.76 -1.42 0.01
C VAL A 222 23.24 -1.71 -0.23
N ALA A 223 23.91 -2.41 0.69
CA ALA A 223 25.33 -2.76 0.53
C ALA A 223 25.58 -3.69 -0.68
N LEU A 224 24.62 -4.56 -1.03
CA LEU A 224 24.73 -5.46 -2.17
C LEU A 224 24.49 -4.80 -3.54
N ILE A 225 23.89 -3.61 -3.57
CA ILE A 225 23.57 -2.87 -4.81
C ILE A 225 24.67 -1.86 -5.17
N ARG A 226 25.55 -1.53 -4.22
CA ARG A 226 26.70 -0.64 -4.43
C ARG A 226 27.86 -1.37 -5.13
#